data_AF-A0A381W9D1-F1
#
_entry.id   AF-A0A381W9D1-F1
#
_cell.length_a   1.000
_cell.length_b   1.000
_cell.length_c   1.000
_cell.angle_alpha   90.00
_cell.angle_beta   90.00
_cell.angle_gamma   90.00
#
_symmetry.space_group_name_H-M   'P 1'
#
loop_
_entity.id
_entity.type
_entity.pdbx_description
1 polymer ?
#
loop_
_entity_poly.entity_id
_entity_poly.type
_entity_poly.pdbx_seq_one_letter_code
_entity_poly.pdbx_strand_id
1 'polypeptide(L)' 'MPLDPGTTLGPYEIQAPLGAGGMGEVYKATDTRLDRTVAIKILPIKSPKPNALPASGTPRTRVSRNPRIEPPARQR' A
#
# COMPACT_ATOMS: atom_id res chain seq x y z
N MET A 1 15.45 -2.11 2.04
CA MET A 1 16.79 -1.56 1.78
C MET A 1 16.83 -1.28 0.29
N PRO A 2 17.11 -0.04 -0.13
CA PRO A 2 17.26 0.28 -1.55
C PRO A 2 18.48 -0.44 -2.12
N LEU A 3 18.47 -0.70 -3.43
CA LEU A 3 19.63 -1.27 -4.10
C LEU A 3 20.64 -0.17 -4.45
N ASP A 4 21.91 -0.42 -4.13
CA ASP A 4 23.00 0.47 -4.47
C ASP A 4 23.34 0.38 -5.98
N PRO A 5 23.74 1.50 -6.61
CA PRO A 5 24.33 1.46 -7.96
C PRO A 5 25.48 0.45 -8.06
N GLY A 6 25.54 -0.28 -9.16
CA GLY A 6 26.48 -1.40 -9.37
C GLY A 6 25.98 -2.75 -8.83
N THR A 7 24.87 -2.77 -8.09
CA THR A 7 24.25 -4.05 -7.68
C THR A 7 23.80 -4.83 -8.91
N THR A 8 24.21 -6.10 -8.98
CA THR A 8 23.84 -7.00 -10.08
C THR A 8 22.71 -7.93 -9.68
N LEU A 9 21.64 -7.92 -10.47
CA LEU A 9 20.49 -8.83 -10.38
C LEU A 9 20.50 -9.74 -11.61
N GLY A 10 21.28 -10.82 -11.55
CA GLY A 10 21.49 -11.67 -12.73
C GLY A 10 22.15 -10.86 -13.86
N PRO A 11 21.58 -10.79 -15.07
CA PRO A 11 22.14 -10.03 -16.19
C PRO A 11 21.88 -8.52 -16.10
N TYR A 12 21.25 -8.03 -15.04
CA TYR A 12 20.89 -6.63 -14.91
C TYR A 12 21.78 -5.92 -13.90
N GLU A 13 22.40 -4.81 -14.29
CA GLU A 13 23.19 -3.97 -13.39
C GLU A 13 22.40 -2.71 -13.04
N ILE A 14 22.15 -2.49 -11.74
CA ILE A 14 21.43 -1.32 -11.23
C ILE A 14 22.28 -0.07 -11.40
N GLN A 15 21.72 0.97 -12.00
CA GLN A 15 22.39 2.24 -12.27
C GLN A 15 21.93 3.33 -11.31
N ALA A 16 20.62 3.48 -11.12
CA ALA A 16 20.04 4.51 -10.27
C ALA A 16 18.58 4.20 -9.90
N PRO A 17 18.06 4.68 -8.76
CA PRO A 17 16.63 4.67 -8.49
C PRO A 17 15.88 5.59 -9.48
N LEU A 18 14.74 5.13 -9.99
CA LEU A 18 13.82 5.90 -10.83
C LEU A 18 12.59 6.39 -10.07
N GLY A 19 12.14 5.63 -9.06
CA GLY A 19 11.01 6.05 -8.23
C GLY A 19 10.58 4.97 -7.25
N ALA A 20 9.78 5.37 -6.25
CA ALA A 20 9.22 4.46 -5.25
C ALA A 20 7.74 4.78 -5.01
N GLY A 21 6.94 3.75 -4.73
CA GLY A 21 5.53 3.90 -4.41
C GLY A 21 4.92 2.66 -3.74
N GLY A 22 3.61 2.67 -3.53
CA GLY A 22 2.90 1.58 -2.81
C GLY A 22 2.98 0.20 -3.49
N MET A 23 3.40 0.13 -4.75
CA MET A 23 3.61 -1.11 -5.49
C MET A 23 5.09 -1.53 -5.56
N GLY A 24 5.98 -0.84 -4.85
CA GLY A 24 7.41 -1.13 -4.83
C GLY A 24 8.29 -0.04 -5.42
N GLU A 25 9.55 -0.40 -5.64
CA GLU A 25 10.63 0.48 -6.07
C GLU A 25 10.98 0.20 -7.53
N VAL A 26 11.30 1.24 -8.30
CA VAL A 26 11.68 1.15 -9.71
C VAL A 26 13.10 1.66 -9.85
N TYR A 27 13.94 0.91 -10.54
CA TYR A 27 15.34 1.21 -10.78
C TYR A 27 15.65 1.22 -12.27
N LYS A 28 16.55 2.12 -12.68
CA LYS A 28 17.20 2.08 -13.98
C LYS A 28 18.29 1.02 -13.90
N ALA A 29 18.34 0.14 -14.88
CA ALA A 29 19.37 -0.87 -14.99
C ALA A 29 19.85 -1.02 -16.44
N THR A 30 21.02 -1.62 -16.61
CA THR A 30 21.53 -2.06 -17.91
C THR A 30 21.36 -3.57 -18.00
N ASP A 31 20.71 -4.05 -19.05
CA ASP A 31 20.69 -5.48 -19.41
C ASP A 31 21.99 -5.80 -20.15
N THR A 32 22.89 -6.54 -19.51
CA THR A 32 24.23 -6.86 -20.05
C THR A 32 24.19 -7.87 -21.20
N ARG A 33 23.05 -8.53 -21.44
CA ARG A 33 22.89 -9.48 -22.55
C ARG A 33 22.45 -8.79 -23.83
N LEU A 34 21.59 -7.78 -23.71
CA LEU A 34 21.00 -7.06 -24.83
C LEU A 34 21.58 -5.65 -25.01
N ASP A 35 22.52 -5.27 -24.14
CA ASP A 35 23.18 -3.96 -24.08
C ASP A 35 22.19 -2.79 -24.17
N ARG A 36 21.15 -2.83 -23.32
CA ARG A 36 20.11 -1.81 -23.32
C ARG A 36 19.72 -1.38 -21.92
N THR A 37 19.29 -0.12 -21.81
CA THR A 37 18.71 0.41 -20.58
C THR A 37 17.30 -0.13 -20.38
N VAL A 38 17.01 -0.62 -19.18
CA VAL A 38 15.70 -1.14 -18.76
C VAL A 38 15.28 -0.55 -17.42
N ALA A 39 13.99 -0.64 -17.11
CA ALA A 39 13.45 -0.33 -15.79
C ALA A 39 13.09 -1.63 -15.06
N ILE A 40 13.61 -1.82 -13.84
CA ILE A 40 13.32 -2.97 -12.99
C ILE A 40 12.44 -2.52 -11.85
N LYS A 41 11.26 -3.15 -11.71
CA LYS A 41 10.34 -2.92 -10.60
C LYS A 41 10.44 -4.04 -9.58
N ILE A 42 10.87 -3.68 -8.38
CA ILE A 42 10.99 -4.59 -7.24
C ILE A 42 9.73 -4.48 -6.41
N LEU A 43 8.98 -5.58 -6.32
CA LEU A 43 7.75 -5.66 -5.54
C LEU A 43 8.08 -5.98 -4.08
N PRO A 44 7.39 -5.36 -3.11
CA PRO A 44 7.53 -5.74 -1.71
C PRO A 44 7.03 -7.18 -1.53
N ILE A 45 7.70 -7.95 -0.68
CA ILE A 45 7.36 -9.35 -0.36
C ILE A 45 5.90 -9.47 0.14
N LYS A 46 5.37 -8.40 0.74
CA LYS A 46 3.97 -8.26 1.12
C LYS A 46 3.22 -7.40 0.09
N SER A 47 2.84 -8.01 -1.03
CA SER A 47 1.92 -7.39 -1.97
C SER A 47 0.55 -7.23 -1.31
N PRO A 48 -0.06 -6.02 -1.28
CA PRO A 48 -1.44 -5.89 -0.86
C PRO A 48 -2.31 -6.72 -1.83
N LYS A 49 -3.06 -7.68 -1.29
CA LYS A 49 -4.02 -8.43 -2.11
C LYS A 49 -5.04 -7.42 -2.65
N PRO A 50 -5.30 -7.37 -3.97
CA PRO A 50 -6.22 -6.40 -4.55
C PRO A 50 -7.66 -6.52 -4.03
N ASN A 51 -7.97 -7.57 -3.25
CA ASN A 51 -9.28 -7.82 -2.65
C ASN A 51 -9.25 -8.05 -1.13
N ALA A 52 -8.20 -7.61 -0.44
CA ALA A 52 -8.23 -7.60 1.02
C ALA A 52 -9.16 -6.46 1.47
N LEU A 53 -10.40 -6.81 1.80
CA LEU A 53 -11.29 -5.96 2.61
C LEU A 53 -10.46 -5.36 3.75
N PRO A 54 -10.50 -4.04 4.00
CA PRO A 54 -9.88 -3.51 5.20
C PRO A 54 -10.48 -4.27 6.37
N ALA A 55 -9.64 -4.80 7.25
CA ALA A 55 -10.08 -5.32 8.54
C ALA A 55 -10.57 -4.14 9.38
N SER A 56 -11.73 -3.57 9.03
CA SER A 56 -12.42 -2.54 9.79
C SER A 56 -13.17 -3.20 10.96
N GLY A 57 -12.39 -3.80 11.86
CA GLY A 57 -12.76 -3.91 13.26
C GLY A 57 -12.63 -2.54 13.94
N THR A 58 -13.29 -1.52 13.41
CA THR A 58 -13.49 -0.28 14.16
C THR A 58 -14.56 -0.58 15.19
N PRO A 59 -14.33 -0.42 16.50
CA PRO A 59 -15.39 -0.59 17.46
C PRO A 59 -16.50 0.39 17.09
N ARG A 60 -17.66 -0.16 16.66
CA ARG A 60 -18.87 0.62 16.44
C ARG A 60 -19.17 1.29 17.76
N THR A 61 -18.94 2.59 17.88
CA THR A 61 -19.50 3.39 18.96
C THR A 61 -21.00 3.15 18.91
N ARG A 62 -21.51 2.33 19.83
CA ARG A 62 -22.93 2.10 19.99
C ARG A 62 -23.50 3.43 20.45
N VAL A 63 -24.03 4.22 19.52
CA VAL A 63 -24.85 5.37 19.88
C VAL A 63 -26.07 4.82 20.59
N SER A 64 -26.00 4.79 21.92
CA SER A 64 -27.14 4.64 22.79
C SER A 64 -28.03 5.85 22.53
N ARG A 65 -29.03 5.69 21.66
CA ARG A 65 -30.10 6.69 21.52
C ARG A 65 -30.95 6.59 22.78
N ASN A 66 -30.75 7.56 23.66
CA ASN A 66 -31.53 7.80 24.88
C ASN A 66 -33.04 7.83 24.54
N PRO A 67 -33.92 7.11 25.24
CA PRO A 67 -35.36 7.22 25.03
C PRO A 67 -35.85 8.57 25.59
N ARG A 68 -36.47 9.39 24.75
CA ARG A 68 -37.08 10.65 25.19
C ARG A 68 -38.40 10.33 25.89
N ILE A 69 -38.48 10.80 27.13
CA ILE A 69 -39.58 10.73 28.10
C ILE A 69 -40.89 11.24 27.48
N GLU A 70 -42.00 10.49 27.64
CA GLU A 70 -43.36 10.94 27.33
C GLU A 70 -43.78 12.11 28.24
N PRO A 71 -44.46 13.15 27.73
CA PRO A 71 -45.05 14.18 28.57
C PRO A 71 -46.29 13.65 29.30
N PRO A 72 -46.55 14.06 30.56
CA PRO A 72 -47.72 13.62 31.30
C PRO A 72 -49.00 14.14 30.63
N ALA A 73 -49.98 13.23 30.52
CA ALA A 73 -51.32 13.52 30.03
C ALA A 73 -51.92 14.75 30.72
N ARG A 74 -52.34 15.74 29.93
CA ARG A 74 -53.19 16.83 30.39
C ARG A 74 -54.50 16.24 30.89
N GLN A 75 -54.68 16.17 32.21
CA GLN A 75 -56.01 16.15 32.80
C GLN A 75 -56.51 17.59 32.89
N ARG A 76 -57.44 17.95 32.00
CA ARG A 76 -58.59 18.82 32.24
C ARG A 76 -59.40 18.98 30.97
#